data_AF-A0A7Y0SC41-F1
#
_entry.id   AF-A0A7Y0SC41-F1
#
_cell.length_a   1.000
_cell.length_b   1.000
_cell.length_c   1.000
_cell.angle_alpha   90.00
_cell.angle_beta   90.00
_cell.angle_gamma   90.00
#
_symmetry.space_group_name_H-M   'P 1'
#
loop_
_entity.id
_entity.type
_entity.pdbx_description
1 polymer ?
#
loop_
_entity_poly.entity_id
_entity_poly.type
_entity_poly.pdbx_seq_one_letter_code
_entity_poly.pdbx_strand_id
1 'polypeptide(L)'
;SEGKSLNWFKSEFKHIVAKHGWEHNGHANWRSQVIYETNLRQSYTAGREQQIEQIKHRRPYGIYKHSGSEHPRHDHLSWNNMVLPLDDPWWKTHTPING
;
A
#
# COMPACT_ATOMS: atom_id res chain seq x y z
N SER A 1 -5.01 17.60 6.52
CA SER A 1 -3.88 17.89 5.64
C SER A 1 -4.42 18.22 4.27
N GLU A 2 -3.91 19.25 3.61
CA GLU A 2 -4.28 19.55 2.23
C GLU A 2 -3.68 18.45 1.33
N GLY A 3 -4.53 17.56 0.83
CA GLY A 3 -4.11 16.52 -0.10
C GLY A 3 -3.63 17.17 -1.39
N LYS A 4 -2.34 17.12 -1.67
CA LYS A 4 -1.78 17.65 -2.91
C LYS A 4 -2.15 16.73 -4.08
N SER A 5 -2.57 17.32 -5.20
CA SER A 5 -3.07 16.57 -6.36
C SER A 5 -1.96 15.88 -7.15
N LEU A 6 -2.34 14.93 -8.01
CA LEU A 6 -1.40 14.28 -8.95
C LEU A 6 -0.70 15.31 -9.85
N ASN A 7 -1.43 16.33 -10.33
CA ASN A 7 -0.86 17.37 -11.20
C ASN A 7 0.19 18.19 -10.47
N TRP A 8 -0.05 18.51 -9.20
CA TRP A 8 0.96 19.16 -8.35
C TRP A 8 2.19 18.25 -8.18
N PHE A 9 2.00 16.96 -7.89
CA PHE A 9 3.13 16.05 -7.72
C PHE A 9 3.97 15.91 -9.00
N LYS A 10 3.31 15.90 -10.17
CA LYS A 10 3.96 15.86 -11.48
C LYS A 10 4.82 17.11 -11.74
N SER A 11 4.39 18.31 -11.34
CA SER A 11 5.20 19.52 -11.49
C SER A 11 6.44 19.48 -10.61
N GLU A 12 6.29 19.02 -9.36
CA GLU A 12 7.38 18.97 -8.40
C GLU A 12 8.38 17.85 -8.64
N PHE A 13 7.96 16.78 -9.33
CA PHE A 13 8.78 15.58 -9.48
C PHE A 13 10.16 15.87 -10.08
N LYS A 14 10.25 16.79 -11.05
CA LYS A 14 11.55 17.19 -11.63
C LYS A 14 12.47 17.85 -10.59
N HIS A 15 11.92 18.67 -9.71
CA HIS A 15 12.68 19.31 -8.63
C HIS A 15 13.14 18.30 -7.58
N ILE A 16 12.28 17.33 -7.23
CA ILE A 16 12.61 16.24 -6.30
C ILE A 16 13.76 15.40 -6.86
N VAL A 17 13.65 15.00 -8.13
CA VAL A 17 14.68 14.22 -8.82
C VAL A 17 16.03 14.97 -8.82
N ALA A 18 16.03 16.25 -9.21
CA ALA A 18 17.24 17.07 -9.23
C ALA A 18 17.85 17.27 -7.83
N LYS A 19 17.00 17.54 -6.82
CA LYS A 19 17.43 17.75 -5.43
C LYS A 19 18.12 16.52 -4.84
N HIS A 20 17.62 15.33 -5.16
CA HIS A 20 18.12 14.08 -4.59
C HIS A 20 19.08 13.31 -5.51
N GLY A 21 19.35 13.82 -6.72
CA GLY A 21 20.20 13.15 -7.71
C GLY A 21 19.66 11.78 -8.14
N TRP A 22 18.34 11.62 -8.17
CA TRP A 22 17.72 10.33 -8.48
C TRP A 22 17.78 10.03 -9.98
N GLU A 23 18.15 8.81 -10.32
CA GLU A 23 17.92 8.26 -11.65
C GLU A 23 16.61 7.47 -11.66
N HIS A 24 15.90 7.49 -12.79
CA HIS A 24 14.69 6.71 -12.95
C HIS A 24 14.52 6.18 -14.36
N ASN A 25 13.93 5.00 -14.46
CA ASN A 25 13.57 4.39 -15.74
C ASN A 25 12.19 4.88 -16.20
N GLY A 26 12.03 5.03 -17.52
CA GLY A 26 10.78 5.48 -18.16
C GLY A 26 10.56 7.00 -18.07
N HIS A 27 9.47 7.47 -18.69
CA HIS A 27 9.13 8.89 -18.73
C HIS A 27 8.77 9.43 -17.33
N ALA A 28 9.26 10.62 -16.99
CA ALA A 28 9.04 11.26 -15.69
C ALA A 28 7.55 11.41 -15.31
N ASN A 29 6.68 11.67 -16.29
CA ASN A 29 5.23 11.76 -16.10
C ASN A 29 4.60 10.42 -15.65
N TRP A 30 5.00 9.32 -16.30
CA TRP A 30 4.57 7.98 -15.90
C TRP A 30 5.14 7.60 -14.54
N ARG A 31 6.43 7.84 -14.32
CA ARG A 31 7.11 7.49 -13.06
C ARG A 31 6.52 8.22 -11.86
N SER A 32 6.28 9.52 -11.98
CA SER A 32 5.65 10.33 -10.93
C SER A 32 4.22 9.86 -10.64
N GLN A 33 3.45 9.47 -11.66
CA GLN A 33 2.13 8.90 -11.44
C GLN A 33 2.18 7.59 -10.66
N VAL A 34 3.06 6.66 -11.05
CA VAL A 34 3.24 5.39 -10.33
C VAL A 34 3.60 5.63 -8.87
N ILE A 35 4.55 6.53 -8.59
CA ILE A 35 4.95 6.88 -7.22
C ILE A 35 3.79 7.49 -6.44
N TYR A 36 3.07 8.45 -7.04
CA TYR A 36 1.94 9.10 -6.38
C TYR A 36 0.83 8.10 -6.03
N GLU A 37 0.43 7.25 -6.97
CA GLU A 37 -0.59 6.23 -6.72
C GLU A 37 -0.14 5.22 -5.67
N THR A 38 1.12 4.79 -5.68
CA THR A 38 1.69 3.91 -4.65
C THR A 38 1.63 4.57 -3.28
N ASN A 39 2.05 5.83 -3.17
CA ASN A 39 2.02 6.57 -1.91
C ASN A 39 0.59 6.75 -1.38
N LEU A 40 -0.38 6.99 -2.26
CA LEU A 40 -1.79 7.07 -1.88
C LEU A 40 -2.30 5.73 -1.32
N ARG A 41 -2.02 4.62 -2.01
CA ARG A 41 -2.41 3.26 -1.55
C ARG A 41 -1.76 2.94 -0.19
N GLN A 42 -0.47 3.25 -0.02
CA GLN A 42 0.22 3.08 1.25
C GLN A 42 -0.39 3.92 2.37
N SER A 43 -0.69 5.20 2.10
CA SER A 43 -1.30 6.10 3.10
C SER A 43 -2.69 5.63 3.53
N TYR A 44 -3.50 5.17 2.56
CA TYR A 44 -4.82 4.59 2.84
C TYR A 44 -4.71 3.35 3.74
N THR A 45 -3.81 2.42 3.41
CA THR A 45 -3.63 1.21 4.20
C THR A 45 -3.07 1.49 5.58
N ALA A 46 -2.13 2.41 5.74
CA ALA A 46 -1.65 2.83 7.07
C ALA A 46 -2.81 3.37 7.94
N GLY A 47 -3.72 4.15 7.36
CA GLY A 47 -4.94 4.58 8.04
C GLY A 47 -5.88 3.41 8.39
N ARG A 48 -5.98 2.40 7.52
CA ARG A 48 -6.78 1.19 7.78
C ARG A 48 -6.18 0.34 8.90
N GLU A 49 -4.86 0.18 8.94
CA GLU A 49 -4.15 -0.53 10.02
C GLU A 49 -4.36 0.16 11.37
N GLN A 50 -4.28 1.49 11.40
CA GLN A 50 -4.63 2.26 12.60
C GLN A 50 -6.07 2.03 13.05
N GLN A 51 -7.03 1.99 12.12
CA GLN A 51 -8.42 1.67 12.45
C GLN A 51 -8.57 0.26 13.02
N ILE A 52 -7.89 -0.73 12.44
CA ILE A 52 -7.88 -2.12 12.92
C ILE A 52 -7.34 -2.18 14.34
N GLU A 53 -6.19 -1.53 14.60
CA GLU A 53 -5.58 -1.45 15.92
C GLU A 53 -6.52 -0.83 16.95
N GLN A 54 -7.26 0.22 16.60
CA GLN A 54 -8.23 0.88 17.47
C GLN A 54 -9.43 0.01 17.85
N ILE A 55 -9.79 -1.00 17.04
CA ILE A 55 -10.97 -1.85 17.26
C ILE A 55 -10.63 -3.29 17.62
N LYS A 56 -9.35 -3.69 17.58
CA LYS A 56 -8.95 -5.10 17.73
C LYS A 56 -9.36 -5.68 19.08
N HIS A 57 -9.46 -4.86 20.13
CA HIS A 57 -9.96 -5.28 21.45
C HIS A 57 -11.42 -5.77 21.42
N ARG A 58 -12.23 -5.28 20.46
CA ARG A 58 -13.62 -5.72 20.25
C ARG A 58 -13.75 -6.72 19.10
N ARG A 59 -12.82 -6.68 18.14
CA ARG A 59 -12.79 -7.57 16.96
C ARG A 59 -11.38 -8.15 16.81
N PRO A 60 -11.01 -9.16 17.61
CA PRO A 60 -9.62 -9.60 17.74
C PRO A 60 -9.12 -10.48 16.58
N TYR A 61 -9.96 -10.78 15.61
CA TYR A 61 -9.63 -11.64 14.47
C TYR A 61 -9.73 -10.87 13.15
N GLY A 62 -8.74 -11.08 12.28
CA GLY A 62 -8.72 -10.61 10.90
C GLY A 62 -8.94 -11.75 9.92
N ILE A 63 -9.50 -11.43 8.74
CA ILE A 63 -9.61 -12.36 7.61
C ILE A 63 -8.68 -11.89 6.49
N TYR A 64 -7.85 -12.81 5.99
CA TYR A 64 -7.04 -12.52 4.82
C TYR A 64 -7.90 -12.60 3.55
N LYS A 65 -7.78 -11.58 2.70
CA LYS A 65 -8.45 -11.50 1.40
C LYS A 65 -7.41 -11.10 0.36
N HIS A 66 -7.22 -11.94 -0.66
CA HIS A 66 -6.40 -11.56 -1.80
C HIS A 66 -7.10 -10.48 -2.63
N SER A 67 -6.31 -9.75 -3.42
CA SER A 67 -6.82 -8.78 -4.39
C SER A 67 -7.43 -9.48 -5.61
N GLY A 68 -8.24 -8.77 -6.39
CA GLY A 68 -8.80 -9.26 -7.65
C GLY A 68 -7.80 -9.33 -8.82
N SER A 69 -6.52 -9.62 -8.54
CA SER A 69 -5.49 -9.78 -9.59
C SER A 69 -5.90 -10.87 -10.58
N GLU A 70 -5.71 -10.63 -11.88
CA GLU A 70 -5.94 -11.62 -12.94
C GLU A 70 -4.99 -12.82 -12.83
N HIS A 71 -3.78 -12.59 -12.30
CA HIS A 71 -2.76 -13.62 -12.08
C HIS A 71 -2.28 -13.57 -10.62
N PRO A 72 -3.09 -14.06 -9.67
CA PRO A 72 -2.71 -14.07 -8.25
C PRO A 72 -1.60 -15.10 -8.00
N ARG A 73 -0.67 -14.80 -7.09
CA ARG A 73 0.32 -15.82 -6.67
C ARG A 73 -0.41 -16.94 -5.91
N HIS A 74 0.04 -18.18 -6.10
CA HIS A 74 -0.59 -19.35 -5.48
C HIS A 74 -0.67 -19.23 -3.94
N ASP A 75 0.36 -18.65 -3.31
CA ASP A 75 0.38 -18.43 -1.87
C ASP A 75 -0.80 -17.56 -1.40
N HIS A 76 -1.09 -16.45 -2.10
CA HIS A 76 -2.21 -15.57 -1.77
C HIS A 76 -3.58 -16.24 -1.93
N LEU A 77 -3.69 -17.20 -2.86
CA LEU A 77 -4.90 -18.02 -3.00
C LEU A 77 -5.04 -18.99 -1.81
N SER A 78 -3.93 -19.60 -1.38
CA SER A 78 -3.94 -20.54 -0.25
C SER A 78 -4.33 -19.89 1.07
N TRP A 79 -4.04 -18.60 1.24
CA TRP A 79 -4.40 -17.81 2.43
C TRP A 79 -5.81 -17.22 2.35
N ASN A 80 -6.50 -17.31 1.21
CA ASN A 80 -7.79 -16.67 1.07
C ASN A 80 -8.81 -17.20 2.08
N ASN A 81 -9.49 -16.30 2.77
CA ASN A 81 -10.42 -16.59 3.88
C ASN A 81 -9.76 -17.16 5.14
N MET A 82 -8.43 -17.21 5.23
CA MET A 82 -7.76 -17.57 6.48
C MET A 82 -8.09 -16.53 7.55
N VAL A 83 -8.50 -17.02 8.73
CA VAL A 83 -8.85 -16.19 9.89
C VAL A 83 -7.79 -16.40 10.96
N LEU A 84 -7.16 -15.31 11.39
CA LEU A 84 -6.12 -15.33 12.43
C LEU A 84 -6.37 -14.21 13.44
N PRO A 85 -5.90 -14.37 14.70
CA PRO A 85 -5.79 -13.25 15.62
C PRO A 85 -5.03 -12.09 14.97
N LEU A 86 -5.46 -10.84 15.23
CA LEU A 86 -4.79 -9.66 14.67
C LEU A 86 -3.37 -9.44 15.22
N ASP A 87 -3.06 -9.99 16.40
CA ASP A 87 -1.72 -9.95 16.99
C ASP A 87 -0.82 -11.14 16.57
N ASP A 88 -1.32 -12.01 15.68
CA ASP A 88 -0.53 -13.13 15.16
C ASP A 88 0.70 -12.62 14.38
N PRO A 89 1.92 -13.13 14.64
CA PRO A 89 3.13 -12.70 13.95
C PRO A 89 3.10 -12.91 12.43
N TRP A 90 2.20 -13.76 11.91
CA TRP A 90 1.95 -13.93 10.49
C TRP A 90 1.66 -12.60 9.78
N TRP A 91 0.93 -11.69 10.43
CA TRP A 91 0.59 -10.38 9.85
C TRP A 91 1.81 -9.46 9.63
N LYS A 92 2.96 -9.72 10.27
CA LYS A 92 4.16 -8.88 10.11
C LYS A 92 4.69 -8.86 8.68
N THR A 93 4.44 -9.91 7.91
CA THR A 93 4.91 -10.04 6.52
C THR A 93 3.78 -10.24 5.51
N HIS A 94 2.57 -10.61 5.96
CA HIS A 94 1.47 -11.00 5.08
C HIS A 94 0.31 -9.99 5.03
N THR A 95 0.57 -8.71 5.32
CA THR A 95 -0.43 -7.67 5.03
C THR A 95 -0.65 -7.52 3.52
N PRO A 96 -1.90 -7.27 3.06
CA PRO A 96 -2.25 -7.30 1.64
C PRO A 96 -1.47 -6.36 0.70
N ILE A 97 -0.77 -5.34 1.22
CA ILE A 97 0.07 -4.45 0.41
C ILE A 97 1.35 -5.14 -0.08
N ASN A 98 1.88 -6.09 0.67
CA ASN A 98 3.14 -6.76 0.34
C ASN A 98 2.98 -7.86 -0.71
N GLY A 99 1.75 -8.02 -1.24
CA GLY A 99 1.33 -9.07 -2.16
C GLY A 99 1.10 -8.59 -3.57
#